data_AF-A0A9E2X0F9-F1
#
_entry.id   AF-A0A9E2X0F9-F1
#
_cell.length_a   1.000
_cell.length_b   1.000
_cell.length_c   1.000
_cell.angle_alpha   90.00
_cell.angle_beta   90.00
_cell.angle_gamma   90.00
#
_symmetry.space_group_name_H-M   'P 1'
#
loop_
_entity.id
_entity.type
_entity.pdbx_description
1 polymer ?
#
loop_
_entity_poly.entity_id
_entity_poly.type
_entity_poly.pdbx_seq_one_letter_code
_entity_poly.pdbx_strand_id
1 'polypeptide(L)'
;GEGLADTGAHLVDRVHEMLFPEQPLDWQRDIEILAPTRWPTAVSLPQFRELTGEGKWPDDLAPWIRGDVLEYLCNGRVDYRVRGIHVRLEVRWGLAGRAGRRYVSRGTRCRLAVRQGPAERFRPELYVLPDENIGTALQRRITELQSSHPGIATATLGSEWRIALPEAIRVGHDAAFGAFTRRFLACVADPASLPARERPNLLANTG
;
A
#
# COMPACT_ATOMS: atom_id res chain seq x y z
N GLY A 1 -9.62 15.45 2.96
CA GLY A 1 -8.34 15.35 2.22
C GLY A 1 -8.59 14.64 0.90
N GLU A 2 -7.73 14.84 -0.09
CA GLU A 2 -7.81 14.10 -1.36
C GLU A 2 -7.33 12.65 -1.17
N GLY A 3 -7.91 11.69 -1.91
CA GLY A 3 -7.71 10.27 -1.60
C GLY A 3 -6.26 9.76 -1.67
N LEU A 4 -5.43 10.35 -2.55
CA LEU A 4 -4.00 10.04 -2.64
C LEU A 4 -3.19 10.65 -1.47
N ALA A 5 -3.56 11.85 -1.00
CA ALA A 5 -2.93 12.48 0.16
C ALA A 5 -3.37 11.84 1.49
N ASP A 6 -4.51 11.14 1.49
CA ASP A 6 -5.03 10.40 2.65
C ASP A 6 -4.42 8.99 2.71
N THR A 7 -4.91 8.06 1.89
CA THR A 7 -4.44 6.66 1.94
C THR A 7 -3.14 6.40 1.18
N GLY A 8 -2.77 7.27 0.24
CA GLY A 8 -1.55 7.10 -0.56
C GLY A 8 -0.28 7.26 0.26
N ALA A 9 -0.28 8.04 1.34
CA ALA A 9 0.87 8.20 2.23
C ALA A 9 1.37 6.84 2.79
N HIS A 10 0.45 5.96 3.18
CA HIS A 10 0.80 4.60 3.62
C HIS A 10 1.36 3.73 2.50
N LEU A 11 0.97 3.96 1.24
CA LEU A 11 1.49 3.21 0.10
C LEU A 11 2.90 3.68 -0.27
N VAL A 12 3.14 5.00 -0.23
CA VAL A 12 4.48 5.58 -0.46
C VAL A 12 5.46 5.06 0.58
N ASP A 13 5.10 5.11 1.87
CA ASP A 13 5.95 4.63 2.97
C ASP A 13 6.34 3.15 2.79
N ARG A 14 5.36 2.30 2.42
CA ARG A 14 5.60 0.87 2.15
C ARG A 14 6.56 0.64 0.99
N VAL A 15 6.49 1.45 -0.06
CA VAL A 15 7.41 1.36 -1.20
C VAL A 15 8.82 1.75 -0.77
N HIS A 16 8.95 2.87 -0.06
CA HIS A 16 10.24 3.34 0.44
C HIS A 16 10.89 2.33 1.39
N GLU A 17 10.11 1.74 2.31
CA GLU A 17 10.56 0.67 3.21
C GLU A 17 11.03 -0.57 2.45
N MET A 18 10.28 -0.99 1.44
CA MET A 18 10.61 -2.19 0.66
C MET A 18 11.87 -2.02 -0.19
N LEU A 19 12.07 -0.84 -0.77
CA LEU A 19 13.18 -0.57 -1.69
C LEU A 19 14.45 -0.12 -0.96
N PHE A 20 14.30 0.64 0.12
CA PHE A 20 15.41 1.27 0.85
C PHE A 20 15.23 1.10 2.37
N PRO A 21 15.16 -0.16 2.86
CA PRO A 21 14.94 -0.42 4.29
C PRO A 21 16.05 0.25 5.11
N GLU A 22 15.65 0.91 6.20
CA GLU A 22 16.54 1.64 7.12
C GLU A 22 17.37 2.78 6.51
N GLN A 23 17.10 3.17 5.26
CA GLN A 23 17.83 4.25 4.60
C GLN A 23 17.03 5.56 4.61
N PRO A 24 17.67 6.70 4.96
CA PRO A 24 17.05 8.01 4.82
C PRO A 24 16.88 8.37 3.34
N LEU A 25 15.77 9.00 3.00
CA LEU A 25 15.48 9.57 1.68
C LEU A 25 15.44 11.10 1.74
N ASP A 26 16.14 11.75 0.82
CA ASP A 26 16.08 13.19 0.63
C ASP A 26 15.06 13.51 -0.46
N TRP A 27 13.91 14.06 -0.09
CA TRP A 27 12.81 14.31 -1.03
C TRP A 27 13.18 15.24 -2.19
N GLN A 28 14.17 16.14 -2.01
CA GLN A 28 14.59 17.07 -3.05
C GLN A 28 15.51 16.43 -4.09
N ARG A 29 16.18 15.33 -3.73
CA ARG A 29 17.21 14.69 -4.56
C ARG A 29 16.82 13.30 -5.03
N ASP A 30 16.15 12.56 -4.16
CA ASP A 30 15.82 11.16 -4.38
C ASP A 30 14.48 11.00 -5.09
N ILE A 31 13.56 11.97 -5.01
CA ILE A 31 12.19 11.86 -5.52
C ILE A 31 11.98 12.76 -6.75
N GLU A 32 11.46 12.18 -7.83
CA GLU A 32 11.04 12.88 -9.04
C GLU A 32 9.58 12.52 -9.35
N ILE A 33 8.65 13.46 -9.15
CA ILE A 33 7.24 13.27 -9.52
C ILE A 33 7.10 13.38 -11.04
N LEU A 34 6.46 12.39 -11.68
CA LEU A 34 6.32 12.33 -13.13
C LEU A 34 4.91 12.72 -13.60
N ALA A 35 3.92 11.91 -13.23
CA ALA A 35 2.56 12.04 -13.76
C ALA A 35 1.52 11.80 -12.65
N PRO A 36 1.13 12.84 -11.91
CA PRO A 36 0.01 12.78 -11.00
C PRO A 36 -1.31 12.96 -11.75
N THR A 37 -2.29 12.12 -11.46
CA THR A 37 -3.67 12.27 -11.93
C THR A 37 -4.65 12.04 -10.79
N ARG A 38 -5.80 12.71 -10.86
CA ARG A 38 -6.90 12.54 -9.91
C ARG A 38 -8.23 12.56 -10.65
N TRP A 39 -9.23 11.88 -10.11
CA TRP A 39 -10.57 11.85 -10.67
C TRP A 39 -11.63 11.57 -9.61
N PRO A 40 -12.88 12.05 -9.80
CA PRO A 40 -13.92 11.88 -8.81
C PRO A 40 -14.54 10.48 -8.84
N THR A 41 -15.08 10.07 -7.70
CA THR A 41 -16.19 9.10 -7.64
C THR A 41 -17.48 9.91 -7.62
N ALA A 42 -18.37 9.63 -8.58
CA ALA A 42 -19.68 10.25 -8.62
C ALA A 42 -20.57 9.68 -7.49
N VAL A 43 -21.17 10.56 -6.70
CA VAL A 43 -22.06 10.20 -5.59
C VAL A 43 -23.40 10.90 -5.78
N SER A 44 -24.48 10.14 -5.89
CA SER A 44 -25.84 10.69 -5.97
C SER A 44 -26.36 11.09 -4.58
N LEU A 45 -27.37 11.95 -4.52
CA LEU A 45 -27.99 12.34 -3.24
C LEU A 45 -28.50 11.14 -2.43
N PRO A 46 -29.15 10.11 -3.02
CA PRO A 46 -29.52 8.89 -2.29
C PRO A 46 -28.32 8.16 -1.68
N GLN A 47 -27.22 8.02 -2.43
CA GLN A 47 -25.99 7.36 -1.94
C GLN A 47 -25.33 8.19 -0.83
N PHE A 48 -25.30 9.51 -0.99
CA PHE A 48 -24.80 10.42 0.04
C PHE A 48 -25.60 10.30 1.33
N ARG A 49 -26.94 10.27 1.23
CA ARG A 49 -27.83 10.07 2.37
C ARG A 49 -27.63 8.71 3.03
N GLU A 50 -27.43 7.65 2.25
CA GLU A 50 -27.12 6.31 2.79
C GLU A 50 -25.81 6.30 3.58
N LEU A 51 -24.78 6.99 3.08
CA LEU A 51 -23.45 7.02 3.70
C LEU A 51 -23.36 7.95 4.92
N THR A 52 -24.09 9.07 4.91
CA THR A 52 -23.93 10.15 5.91
C THR A 52 -25.13 10.33 6.83
N GLY A 53 -26.32 9.86 6.43
CA GLY A 53 -27.59 10.17 7.08
C GLY A 53 -28.20 11.52 6.68
N GLU A 54 -27.46 12.38 5.98
CA GLU A 54 -27.91 13.73 5.63
C GLU A 54 -28.89 13.72 4.46
N GLY A 55 -30.02 14.41 4.62
CA GLY A 55 -31.12 14.43 3.64
C GLY A 55 -30.92 15.40 2.47
N LYS A 56 -29.95 16.30 2.56
CA LYS A 56 -29.62 17.32 1.56
C LYS A 56 -28.12 17.57 1.54
N TRP A 57 -27.64 18.21 0.48
CA TRP A 57 -26.25 18.65 0.40
C TRP A 57 -25.95 19.72 1.47
N PRO A 58 -24.91 19.55 2.31
CA PRO A 58 -24.36 20.63 3.12
C PRO A 58 -23.81 21.75 2.23
N ASP A 59 -23.92 23.00 2.68
CA ASP A 59 -23.55 24.18 1.88
C ASP A 59 -22.07 24.16 1.46
N ASP A 60 -21.19 23.64 2.32
CA ASP A 60 -19.75 23.53 2.06
C ASP A 60 -19.40 22.59 0.89
N LEU A 61 -20.31 21.70 0.47
CA LEU A 61 -20.09 20.81 -0.67
C LEU A 61 -20.45 21.44 -2.02
N ALA A 62 -21.09 22.61 -2.04
CA ALA A 62 -21.52 23.28 -3.26
C ALA A 62 -20.43 23.37 -4.36
N PRO A 63 -19.15 23.65 -4.06
CA PRO A 63 -18.10 23.69 -5.08
C PRO A 63 -17.86 22.37 -5.82
N TRP A 64 -18.25 21.24 -5.23
CA TRP A 64 -18.02 19.88 -5.73
C TRP A 64 -19.28 19.24 -6.32
N ILE A 65 -20.39 19.96 -6.36
CA ILE A 65 -21.64 19.47 -6.94
C ILE A 65 -21.73 19.87 -8.41
N ARG A 66 -22.07 18.92 -9.28
CA ARG A 66 -22.35 19.14 -10.71
C ARG A 66 -23.75 18.59 -11.00
N GLY A 67 -24.71 19.50 -11.18
CA GLY A 67 -26.12 19.12 -11.26
C GLY A 67 -26.58 18.57 -9.91
N ASP A 68 -26.93 17.28 -9.86
CA ASP A 68 -27.36 16.58 -8.64
C ASP A 68 -26.39 15.45 -8.21
N VAL A 69 -25.13 15.59 -8.62
CA VAL A 69 -24.07 14.64 -8.33
C VAL A 69 -22.93 15.33 -7.61
N LEU A 70 -22.48 14.76 -6.50
CA LEU A 70 -21.25 15.12 -5.83
C LEU A 70 -20.07 14.45 -6.55
N GLU A 71 -19.14 15.25 -7.06
CA GLU A 71 -17.87 14.81 -7.61
C GLU A 71 -16.82 14.68 -6.49
N TYR A 72 -16.84 13.55 -5.77
CA TYR A 72 -15.92 13.33 -4.66
C TYR A 72 -14.52 12.94 -5.17
N LEU A 73 -13.55 13.87 -5.13
CA LEU A 73 -12.16 13.69 -5.58
C LEU A 73 -11.34 12.76 -4.65
N CYS A 74 -11.72 11.49 -4.61
CA CYS A 74 -11.12 10.47 -3.75
C CYS A 74 -10.25 9.45 -4.50
N ASN A 75 -10.14 9.53 -5.82
CA ASN A 75 -9.26 8.64 -6.58
C ASN A 75 -8.04 9.39 -7.09
N GLY A 76 -6.92 8.68 -7.18
CA GLY A 76 -5.72 9.26 -7.73
C GLY A 76 -4.68 8.22 -8.10
N ARG A 77 -3.77 8.65 -8.96
CA ARG A 77 -2.59 7.91 -9.37
C ARG A 77 -1.40 8.84 -9.40
N VAL A 78 -0.24 8.33 -9.02
CA VAL A 78 1.03 9.02 -9.22
C VAL A 78 2.04 8.04 -9.79
N ASP A 79 2.67 8.45 -10.88
CA ASP A 79 3.93 7.89 -11.34
C ASP A 79 5.06 8.80 -10.83
N TYR A 80 6.07 8.21 -10.18
CA TYR A 80 7.27 8.93 -9.71
C TYR A 80 8.52 8.04 -9.83
N ARG A 81 9.70 8.64 -9.68
CA ARG A 81 10.95 7.90 -9.44
C ARG A 81 11.46 8.15 -8.03
N VAL A 82 11.98 7.09 -7.41
CA VAL A 82 12.77 7.18 -6.18
C VAL A 82 14.15 6.57 -6.46
N ARG A 83 15.21 7.37 -6.39
CA ARG A 83 16.59 6.98 -6.75
C ARG A 83 16.67 6.25 -8.11
N GLY A 84 15.93 6.76 -9.10
CA GLY A 84 15.85 6.20 -10.44
C GLY A 84 14.92 4.99 -10.61
N ILE A 85 14.38 4.41 -9.53
CA ILE A 85 13.41 3.31 -9.60
C ILE A 85 12.02 3.88 -9.88
N HIS A 86 11.38 3.41 -10.95
CA HIS A 86 10.02 3.80 -11.29
C HIS A 86 8.99 3.17 -10.36
N VAL A 87 8.10 4.00 -9.83
CA VAL A 87 6.98 3.59 -8.98
C VAL A 87 5.69 4.14 -9.55
N ARG A 88 4.65 3.30 -9.55
CA ARG A 88 3.27 3.70 -9.80
C ARG A 88 2.42 3.35 -8.58
N LEU A 89 1.75 4.35 -8.04
CA LEU A 89 0.75 4.18 -6.99
C LEU A 89 -0.62 4.59 -7.53
N GLU A 90 -1.64 3.83 -7.17
CA GLU A 90 -3.01 4.13 -7.55
C GLU A 90 -3.95 3.78 -6.39
N VAL A 91 -4.79 4.74 -6.03
CA VAL A 91 -5.80 4.63 -4.98
C VAL A 91 -7.16 4.82 -5.64
N ARG A 92 -8.09 3.91 -5.33
CA ARG A 92 -9.47 3.99 -5.79
C ARG A 92 -10.43 3.81 -4.62
N TRP A 93 -11.44 4.67 -4.57
CA TRP A 93 -12.51 4.66 -3.58
C TRP A 93 -13.85 4.46 -4.29
N GLY A 94 -14.33 3.21 -4.27
CA GLY A 94 -15.69 2.87 -4.68
C GLY A 94 -16.68 3.05 -3.53
N LEU A 95 -17.97 3.15 -3.86
CA LEU A 95 -19.03 3.38 -2.87
C LEU A 95 -19.37 2.14 -2.03
N ALA A 96 -19.11 0.94 -2.55
CA ALA A 96 -19.43 -0.31 -1.87
C ALA A 96 -18.44 -1.43 -2.23
N GLY A 97 -18.39 -2.45 -1.38
CA GLY A 97 -17.60 -3.66 -1.58
C GLY A 97 -16.40 -3.78 -0.64
N ARG A 98 -15.76 -4.96 -0.65
CA ARG A 98 -14.56 -5.20 0.15
C ARG A 98 -13.34 -4.65 -0.59
N ALA A 99 -12.52 -3.89 0.13
CA ALA A 99 -11.29 -3.33 -0.41
C ALA A 99 -10.36 -4.44 -0.91
N GLY A 100 -9.86 -4.27 -2.14
CA GLY A 100 -8.80 -5.09 -2.71
C GLY A 100 -7.45 -4.38 -2.66
N ARG A 101 -6.36 -5.14 -2.73
CA ARG A 101 -5.00 -4.60 -2.80
C ARG A 101 -4.17 -5.37 -3.81
N ARG A 102 -3.32 -4.65 -4.54
CA ARG A 102 -2.35 -5.24 -5.46
C ARG A 102 -1.03 -4.48 -5.38
N TYR A 103 0.04 -5.22 -5.14
CA TYR A 103 1.41 -4.71 -5.23
C TYR A 103 2.18 -5.60 -6.20
N VAL A 104 3.01 -5.01 -7.05
CA VAL A 104 3.88 -5.76 -7.95
C VAL A 104 5.27 -5.12 -7.95
N SER A 105 6.26 -5.90 -7.56
CA SER A 105 7.67 -5.51 -7.61
C SER A 105 8.35 -6.32 -8.70
N ARG A 106 9.04 -5.65 -9.62
CA ARG A 106 9.71 -6.31 -10.76
C ARG A 106 11.21 -6.39 -10.49
N GLY A 107 11.73 -7.60 -10.38
CA GLY A 107 13.15 -7.89 -10.45
C GLY A 107 13.58 -8.27 -11.88
N THR A 108 14.85 -8.61 -12.03
CA THR A 108 15.42 -9.03 -13.33
C THR A 108 15.05 -10.46 -13.72
N ARG A 109 14.66 -11.31 -12.75
CA ARG A 109 14.38 -12.75 -12.94
C ARG A 109 12.92 -13.13 -12.71
N CYS A 110 12.19 -12.29 -11.99
CA CYS A 110 10.81 -12.55 -11.60
C CYS A 110 10.11 -11.27 -11.16
N ARG A 111 8.79 -11.37 -11.05
CA ARG A 111 7.94 -10.39 -10.37
C ARG A 111 7.41 -10.99 -9.07
N LEU A 112 7.45 -10.22 -8.00
CA LEU A 112 6.73 -10.53 -6.77
C LEU A 112 5.38 -9.79 -6.82
N ALA A 113 4.29 -10.49 -6.53
CA ALA A 113 2.97 -9.89 -6.49
C ALA A 113 2.28 -10.18 -5.16
N VAL A 114 1.82 -9.15 -4.48
CA VAL A 114 0.84 -9.30 -3.39
C VAL A 114 -0.54 -9.06 -3.98
N ARG A 115 -1.45 -10.01 -3.82
CA ARG A 115 -2.83 -9.94 -4.32
C ARG A 115 -3.78 -10.12 -3.14
N GLN A 116 -4.83 -9.30 -3.12
CA GLN A 116 -5.92 -9.38 -2.16
C GLN A 116 -7.22 -9.06 -2.91
N GLY A 117 -7.86 -10.07 -3.48
CA GLY A 117 -9.15 -9.94 -4.16
C GLY A 117 -10.09 -11.10 -3.84
N PRO A 118 -11.21 -11.23 -4.57
CA PRO A 118 -12.15 -12.33 -4.40
C PRO A 118 -11.49 -13.71 -4.50
N ALA A 119 -10.55 -13.90 -5.42
CA ALA A 119 -9.81 -15.16 -5.61
C ALA A 119 -8.99 -15.55 -4.35
N GLU A 120 -8.46 -14.57 -3.63
CA GLU A 120 -7.74 -14.75 -2.37
C GLU A 120 -8.66 -14.66 -1.13
N ARG A 121 -9.99 -14.61 -1.32
CA ARG A 121 -10.98 -14.38 -0.25
C ARG A 121 -10.71 -13.10 0.54
N PHE A 122 -10.16 -12.10 -0.16
CA PHE A 122 -9.74 -10.81 0.36
C PHE A 122 -8.70 -10.92 1.50
N ARG A 123 -7.89 -11.98 1.50
CA ARG A 123 -6.68 -12.09 2.33
C ARG A 123 -5.46 -11.74 1.48
N PRO A 124 -4.50 -10.96 1.97
CA PRO A 124 -3.26 -10.73 1.25
C PRO A 124 -2.50 -12.04 1.07
N GLU A 125 -2.13 -12.35 -0.16
CA GLU A 125 -1.35 -13.52 -0.54
C GLU A 125 -0.17 -13.09 -1.41
N LEU A 126 0.99 -13.73 -1.22
CA LEU A 126 2.22 -13.44 -1.94
C LEU A 126 2.44 -14.47 -3.05
N TYR A 127 2.78 -13.99 -4.24
CA TYR A 127 3.04 -14.77 -5.43
C TYR A 127 4.41 -14.43 -6.01
N VAL A 128 5.06 -15.44 -6.59
CA VAL A 128 6.29 -15.34 -7.37
C VAL A 128 5.95 -15.71 -8.81
N LEU A 129 6.12 -14.74 -9.70
CA LEU A 129 5.89 -14.88 -11.13
C LEU A 129 7.27 -14.97 -11.82
N PRO A 130 7.73 -16.17 -12.21
CA PRO A 130 8.99 -16.31 -12.91
C PRO A 130 8.95 -15.62 -14.27
N ASP A 131 10.04 -14.95 -14.63
CA ASP A 131 10.32 -14.58 -16.02
C ASP A 131 11.36 -15.55 -16.64
N GLU A 132 12.02 -16.37 -15.81
CA GLU A 132 12.93 -17.45 -16.19
C GLU A 132 12.85 -18.63 -15.19
N ASN A 133 13.60 -19.70 -15.44
CA ASN A 133 13.62 -20.85 -14.53
C ASN A 133 14.38 -20.53 -13.23
N ILE A 134 13.64 -20.18 -12.18
CA ILE A 134 14.18 -19.83 -10.85
C ILE A 134 13.91 -20.89 -9.77
N GLY A 135 13.32 -22.05 -10.10
CA GLY A 135 12.75 -22.97 -9.10
C GLY A 135 13.73 -23.37 -7.99
N THR A 136 14.94 -23.76 -8.36
CA THR A 136 16.01 -24.11 -7.39
C THR A 136 16.42 -22.93 -6.51
N ALA A 137 16.53 -21.73 -7.10
CA ALA A 137 16.89 -20.53 -6.36
C ALA A 137 15.78 -20.11 -5.38
N LEU A 138 14.52 -20.21 -5.81
CA LEU A 138 13.35 -19.95 -4.97
C LEU A 138 13.29 -20.94 -3.79
N GLN A 139 13.46 -22.23 -4.05
CA GLN A 139 13.44 -23.25 -2.99
C GLN A 139 14.54 -23.00 -1.96
N ARG A 140 15.77 -22.73 -2.41
CA ARG A 140 16.89 -22.38 -1.51
C ARG A 140 16.54 -21.17 -0.65
N ARG A 141 15.97 -20.12 -1.25
CA ARG A 141 15.59 -18.91 -0.51
C ARG A 141 14.52 -19.18 0.55
N ILE A 142 13.54 -20.03 0.24
CA ILE A 142 12.49 -20.43 1.19
C ILE A 142 13.07 -21.24 2.35
N THR A 143 14.06 -22.09 2.10
CA THR A 143 14.79 -22.82 3.15
C THR A 143 15.56 -21.87 4.06
N GLU A 144 16.30 -20.90 3.50
CA GLU A 144 17.03 -19.89 4.28
C GLU A 144 16.10 -19.07 5.19
N LEU A 145 14.90 -18.74 4.69
CA LEU A 145 13.93 -17.93 5.42
C LEU A 145 13.20 -18.69 6.54
N GLN A 146 13.32 -20.02 6.63
CA GLN A 146 12.66 -20.79 7.69
C GLN A 146 13.06 -20.36 9.11
N SER A 147 14.29 -19.87 9.31
CA SER A 147 14.79 -19.45 10.63
C SER A 147 14.06 -18.22 11.18
N SER A 148 13.66 -17.31 10.29
CA SER A 148 12.96 -16.06 10.64
C SER A 148 11.46 -16.14 10.41
N HIS A 149 11.02 -17.00 9.49
CA HIS A 149 9.63 -17.17 9.08
C HIS A 149 9.30 -18.67 9.02
N PRO A 150 9.26 -19.37 10.16
CA PRO A 150 9.04 -20.81 10.19
C PRO A 150 7.69 -21.17 9.58
N GLY A 151 7.69 -22.20 8.72
CA GLY A 151 6.47 -22.75 8.12
C GLY A 151 6.04 -22.10 6.80
N ILE A 152 6.77 -21.11 6.28
CA ILE A 152 6.52 -20.65 4.91
C ILE A 152 6.88 -21.74 3.90
N ALA A 153 6.14 -21.84 2.80
CA ALA A 153 6.42 -22.83 1.75
C ALA A 153 5.99 -22.33 0.38
N THR A 154 6.45 -22.97 -0.68
CA THR A 154 5.97 -22.71 -2.06
C THR A 154 4.87 -23.69 -2.43
N ALA A 155 3.78 -23.19 -2.99
CA ALA A 155 2.74 -23.96 -3.64
C ALA A 155 2.69 -23.58 -5.12
N THR A 156 2.96 -24.54 -6.01
CA THR A 156 2.88 -24.33 -7.46
C THR A 156 1.43 -24.09 -7.87
N LEU A 157 1.19 -23.05 -8.66
CA LEU A 157 -0.12 -22.68 -9.19
C LEU A 157 0.02 -22.32 -10.67
N GLY A 158 -0.10 -23.33 -11.53
CA GLY A 158 0.15 -23.16 -12.97
C GLY A 158 1.60 -22.77 -13.23
N SER A 159 1.81 -21.57 -13.81
CA SER A 159 3.13 -21.01 -14.11
C SER A 159 3.70 -20.12 -13.00
N GLU A 160 2.97 -19.91 -11.90
CA GLU A 160 3.39 -19.07 -10.78
C GLU A 160 3.56 -19.93 -9.51
N TRP A 161 4.25 -19.42 -8.49
CA TRP A 161 4.21 -19.97 -7.14
C TRP A 161 3.47 -19.05 -6.20
N ARG A 162 2.56 -19.61 -5.39
CA ARG A 162 2.04 -18.93 -4.21
C ARG A 162 2.93 -19.27 -3.01
N ILE A 163 3.30 -18.28 -2.22
CA ILE A 163 3.97 -18.51 -0.94
C ILE A 163 2.88 -18.79 0.11
N ALA A 164 2.85 -20.01 0.63
CA ALA A 164 2.02 -20.38 1.75
C ALA A 164 2.53 -19.65 3.00
N LEU A 165 1.67 -18.79 3.56
CA LEU A 165 1.95 -18.03 4.78
C LEU A 165 1.16 -18.64 5.95
N PRO A 166 1.85 -19.15 7.00
CA PRO A 166 1.21 -19.64 8.22
C PRO A 166 0.32 -18.58 8.88
N GLU A 167 -0.70 -19.01 9.61
CA GLU A 167 -1.60 -18.07 10.31
C GLU A 167 -0.86 -17.23 11.36
N ALA A 168 0.17 -17.80 12.00
CA ALA A 168 0.96 -17.13 13.03
C ALA A 168 1.65 -15.84 12.56
N ILE A 169 1.96 -15.71 11.27
CA ILE A 169 2.59 -14.50 10.70
C ILE A 169 1.56 -13.52 10.11
N ARG A 170 0.27 -13.87 10.14
CA ARG A 170 -0.81 -13.02 9.62
C ARG A 170 -1.33 -12.11 10.72
N VAL A 171 -0.60 -11.01 10.90
CA VAL A 171 -0.94 -9.98 11.88
C VAL A 171 -2.13 -9.15 11.36
N GLY A 172 -3.22 -9.13 12.14
CA GLY A 172 -4.38 -8.28 11.86
C GLY A 172 -4.11 -6.80 12.09
N HIS A 173 -5.03 -5.94 11.61
CA HIS A 173 -4.90 -4.49 11.71
C HIS A 173 -4.65 -4.01 13.15
N ASP A 174 -5.49 -4.43 14.09
CA ASP A 174 -5.43 -3.96 15.49
C ASP A 174 -4.13 -4.37 16.18
N ALA A 175 -3.65 -5.58 15.92
CA ALA A 175 -2.38 -6.06 16.46
C ALA A 175 -1.19 -5.28 15.88
N ALA A 176 -1.23 -4.96 14.58
CA ALA A 176 -0.23 -4.11 13.94
C ALA A 176 -0.26 -2.67 14.49
N PHE A 177 -1.46 -2.12 14.71
CA PHE A 177 -1.63 -0.80 15.33
C PHE A 177 -1.11 -0.78 16.76
N GLY A 178 -1.42 -1.79 17.58
CA GLY A 178 -0.88 -1.90 18.94
C GLY A 178 0.65 -1.99 18.97
N ALA A 179 1.26 -2.67 18.00
CA ALA A 179 2.72 -2.73 17.87
C ALA A 179 3.32 -1.36 17.50
N PHE A 180 2.69 -0.64 16.57
CA PHE A 180 3.06 0.73 16.23
C PHE A 180 2.99 1.65 17.46
N THR A 181 1.87 1.63 18.20
CA THR A 181 1.70 2.46 19.40
C THR A 181 2.77 2.21 20.45
N ARG A 182 3.15 0.94 20.68
CA ARG A 182 4.25 0.61 21.60
C ARG A 182 5.58 1.19 21.14
N ARG A 183 5.91 1.08 19.84
CA ARG A 183 7.13 1.66 19.27
C ARG A 183 7.14 3.18 19.40
N PHE A 184 6.01 3.83 19.11
CA PHE A 184 5.85 5.27 19.27
C PHE A 184 6.09 5.70 20.73
N LEU A 185 5.44 5.06 21.70
CA LEU A 185 5.60 5.39 23.11
C LEU A 185 7.04 5.18 23.60
N ALA A 186 7.74 4.16 23.10
CA ALA A 186 9.16 3.97 23.38
C ALA A 186 10.01 5.15 22.83
N CYS A 187 9.72 5.63 21.62
CA CYS A 187 10.39 6.80 21.05
C CYS A 187 10.05 8.11 21.79
N VAL A 188 8.84 8.22 22.37
CA VAL A 188 8.50 9.38 23.22
C VAL A 188 9.30 9.34 24.53
N ALA A 189 9.44 8.16 25.13
CA ALA A 189 10.22 7.97 26.35
C ALA A 189 11.74 8.16 26.11
N ASP A 190 12.24 7.75 24.95
CA ASP A 190 13.62 7.96 24.51
C ASP A 190 13.66 8.47 23.06
N PRO A 191 13.68 9.80 22.85
CA PRO A 191 13.73 10.37 21.51
C PRO A 191 14.98 10.03 20.70
N ALA A 192 16.07 9.60 21.35
CA ALA A 192 17.28 9.14 20.66
C ALA A 192 17.11 7.75 20.04
N SER A 193 16.12 6.97 20.50
CA SER A 193 15.77 5.67 19.92
C SER A 193 15.04 5.76 18.57
N LEU A 194 14.61 6.96 18.16
CA LEU A 194 13.96 7.17 16.87
C LEU A 194 14.95 6.87 15.72
N PRO A 195 14.65 5.92 14.82
CA PRO A 195 15.55 5.61 13.72
C PRO A 195 15.87 6.84 12.86
N ALA A 196 17.12 6.99 12.45
CA ALA A 196 17.62 8.17 11.74
C ALA A 196 16.84 8.47 10.44
N ARG A 197 16.23 7.45 9.83
CA ARG A 197 15.39 7.56 8.64
C ARG A 197 13.99 8.12 8.88
N GLU A 198 13.45 8.11 10.09
CA GLU A 198 12.02 8.38 10.33
C GLU A 198 11.64 9.80 9.90
N ARG A 199 12.39 10.80 10.33
CA ARG A 199 12.16 12.20 9.97
C ARG A 199 12.32 12.48 8.48
N PRO A 200 13.46 12.15 7.83
CA PRO A 200 13.63 12.41 6.41
C PRO A 200 12.62 11.64 5.56
N ASN A 201 12.27 10.39 5.93
CA ASN A 201 11.33 9.60 5.14
C ASN A 201 9.88 10.09 5.33
N LEU A 202 9.51 10.60 6.52
CA LEU A 202 8.22 11.25 6.69
C LEU A 202 8.08 12.46 5.76
N LEU A 203 9.14 13.27 5.64
CA LEU A 203 9.18 14.37 4.67
C LEU A 203 9.15 13.86 3.22
N ALA A 204 9.88 12.79 2.89
CA ALA A 204 9.85 12.20 1.55
C ALA A 204 8.51 11.55 1.18
N ASN A 205 7.71 11.14 2.17
CA ASN A 205 6.38 10.59 1.94
C ASN A 205 5.32 11.66 1.67
N THR A 206 5.54 12.90 2.13
CA THR A 206 4.54 13.98 2.11
C THR A 206 4.95 15.25 1.37
N GLY A 207 6.25 15.41 1.07
CA GLY A 207 6.85 16.59 0.46
C GLY A 207 6.80 16.60 -1.06
#